data_AF-R9HUK0-F1
#
_entry.id   AF-R9HUK0-F1
#
_cell.length_a   1.000
_cell.length_b   1.000
_cell.length_c   1.000
_cell.angle_alpha   90.00
_cell.angle_beta   90.00
_cell.angle_gamma   90.00
#
_symmetry.space_group_name_H-M   'P 1'
#
loop_
_entity.id
_entity.type
_entity.pdbx_description
1 polymer ?
#
loop_
_entity_poly.entity_id
_entity_poly.type
_entity_poly.pdbx_seq_one_letter_code
_entity_poly.pdbx_strand_id
1 'polypeptide(L)'
;MELEALASRKFSKYHAYVRLHARLRDCTSLQECADVSRQVIDSYMDNRMIWQELNYYKEHHALLGKHPAFAEFRRRSELLHLPVKELVRRQQQVQNNIWRVKSELAKGDKPHLDVVRRERLAGYEKELADINRLLE
;
A
#
# COMPACT_ATOMS: atom_id res chain seq x y z
N MET A 1 -7.01 -15.47 -6.39
CA MET A 1 -6.67 -14.64 -5.20
C MET A 1 -6.50 -13.16 -5.53
N GLU A 2 -5.68 -12.75 -6.52
CA GLU A 2 -5.37 -11.32 -6.74
C GLU A 2 -6.57 -10.50 -7.25
N LEU A 3 -7.30 -11.01 -8.25
CA LEU A 3 -8.53 -10.37 -8.77
C LEU A 3 -9.68 -10.37 -7.77
N GLU A 4 -9.79 -11.44 -6.98
CA GLU A 4 -10.76 -11.55 -5.89
C GLU A 4 -10.49 -10.50 -4.79
N ALA A 5 -9.24 -10.36 -4.38
CA ALA A 5 -8.82 -9.33 -3.44
C ALA A 5 -9.07 -7.92 -3.98
N LEU A 6 -8.89 -7.69 -5.28
CA LEU A 6 -9.26 -6.43 -5.92
C LEU A 6 -10.77 -6.18 -5.91
N ALA A 7 -11.59 -7.20 -6.17
CA ALA A 7 -13.04 -7.08 -6.09
C ALA A 7 -13.50 -6.71 -4.68
N SER A 8 -13.01 -7.40 -3.64
CA SER A 8 -13.29 -7.06 -2.24
C SER A 8 -12.83 -5.63 -1.90
N ARG A 9 -11.63 -5.23 -2.34
CA ARG A 9 -11.13 -3.86 -2.17
C ARG A 9 -12.01 -2.83 -2.88
N LYS A 10 -12.55 -3.14 -4.05
CA LYS A 10 -13.47 -2.25 -4.78
C LYS A 10 -14.71 -1.95 -3.94
N PHE A 11 -15.35 -2.96 -3.37
CA PHE A 11 -16.53 -2.76 -2.52
C PHE A 11 -16.19 -1.94 -1.28
N SER A 12 -15.11 -2.29 -0.57
CA SER A 12 -14.67 -1.55 0.61
C SER A 12 -14.39 -0.07 0.32
N LYS A 13 -13.71 0.23 -0.80
CA LYS A 13 -13.40 1.61 -1.23
C LYS A 13 -14.64 2.38 -1.67
N TYR A 14 -15.58 1.72 -2.34
CA TYR A 14 -16.88 2.32 -2.67
C TYR A 14 -17.67 2.69 -1.41
N HIS A 15 -17.79 1.78 -0.45
CA HIS A 15 -18.48 2.08 0.81
C HIS A 15 -17.77 3.17 1.62
N ALA A 16 -16.43 3.19 1.61
CA ALA A 16 -15.67 4.28 2.22
C ALA A 16 -15.96 5.61 1.53
N TYR A 17 -15.94 5.67 0.20
CA TYR A 17 -16.31 6.86 -0.57
C TYR A 17 -17.71 7.36 -0.22
N VAL A 18 -18.72 6.49 -0.20
CA VAL A 18 -20.11 6.88 0.15
C VAL A 18 -20.19 7.45 1.57
N ARG A 19 -19.56 6.82 2.55
CA ARG A 19 -19.55 7.31 3.94
C ARG A 19 -18.82 8.64 4.07
N LEU A 20 -17.64 8.76 3.45
CA LEU A 20 -16.83 9.97 3.51
C LEU A 20 -17.48 11.14 2.78
N HIS A 21 -18.18 10.87 1.67
CA HIS A 21 -18.94 11.88 0.94
C HIS A 21 -20.13 12.41 1.76
N ALA A 22 -20.80 11.55 2.55
CA ALA A 22 -21.79 12.01 3.51
C ALA A 22 -21.13 12.90 4.59
N ARG A 23 -20.03 12.43 5.17
CA ARG A 23 -19.28 13.16 6.22
C ARG A 23 -18.72 14.50 5.76
N LEU A 24 -18.36 14.64 4.48
CA LEU A 24 -17.91 15.91 3.89
C LEU A 24 -18.92 17.05 4.10
N ARG A 25 -20.22 16.74 4.14
CA ARG A 25 -21.29 17.72 4.35
C ARG A 25 -21.40 18.21 5.79
N ASP A 26 -20.92 17.41 6.74
CA ASP A 26 -21.03 17.65 8.18
C ASP A 26 -19.72 18.20 8.79
N CYS A 27 -18.70 18.47 7.96
CA CYS A 27 -17.42 18.99 8.43
C CYS A 27 -17.55 20.42 8.97
N THR A 28 -17.10 20.64 10.22
CA THR A 28 -17.18 21.93 10.89
C THR A 28 -15.87 22.73 10.86
N SER A 29 -14.74 22.07 10.61
CA SER A 29 -13.40 22.70 10.54
C SER A 29 -12.77 22.59 9.15
N LEU A 30 -11.93 23.57 8.80
CA LEU A 30 -11.20 23.58 7.53
C LEU A 30 -10.23 22.41 7.39
N GLN A 31 -9.55 22.05 8.49
CA GLN A 31 -8.60 20.94 8.51
C GLN A 31 -9.32 19.59 8.34
N GLU A 32 -10.43 19.36 9.05
CA GLU A 32 -11.23 18.15 8.86
C GLU A 32 -11.79 18.06 7.45
N CYS A 33 -12.27 19.17 6.89
CA CYS A 33 -12.77 19.21 5.52
C CYS A 33 -11.65 18.85 4.51
N ALA A 34 -10.44 19.37 4.70
CA ALA A 34 -9.29 19.04 3.85
C ALA A 34 -8.92 17.55 3.95
N ASP A 35 -8.89 16.99 5.16
CA ASP A 35 -8.55 15.58 5.38
C ASP A 35 -9.62 14.63 4.84
N VAL A 36 -10.91 14.93 5.05
CA VAL A 36 -12.02 14.15 4.51
C VAL A 36 -12.06 14.25 2.98
N SER A 37 -11.86 15.45 2.41
CA SER A 37 -11.77 15.64 0.96
C SER A 37 -10.68 14.78 0.34
N ARG A 38 -9.48 14.77 0.93
CA ARG A 38 -8.38 13.91 0.47
C ARG A 38 -8.77 12.44 0.49
N GLN A 39 -9.34 11.96 1.60
CA GLN A 39 -9.76 10.55 1.72
C GLN A 39 -10.87 10.16 0.73
N VAL A 40 -11.80 11.08 0.40
CA VAL A 40 -12.82 10.88 -0.63
C VAL A 40 -12.17 10.69 -2.00
N ILE A 41 -11.25 11.59 -2.36
CA ILE A 41 -10.52 11.55 -3.63
C ILE A 41 -9.72 10.25 -3.73
N ASP A 42 -8.95 9.92 -2.70
CA ASP A 42 -8.13 8.70 -2.67
C ASP A 42 -9.00 7.45 -2.83
N SER A 43 -10.14 7.39 -2.13
CA SER A 43 -11.07 6.26 -2.23
C SER A 43 -11.70 6.13 -3.62
N TYR A 44 -12.03 7.26 -4.25
CA TYR A 44 -12.57 7.28 -5.62
C TYR A 44 -11.52 6.86 -6.65
N MET A 45 -10.31 7.41 -6.57
CA MET A 45 -9.21 7.12 -7.49
C MET A 45 -8.80 5.64 -7.41
N ASP A 46 -8.67 5.09 -6.19
CA ASP A 46 -8.46 3.66 -5.98
C ASP A 46 -9.57 2.84 -6.64
N ASN A 47 -10.85 3.18 -6.39
CA ASN A 47 -11.98 2.44 -6.98
C ASN A 47 -11.94 2.46 -8.52
N ARG A 48 -11.60 3.62 -9.10
CA ARG A 48 -11.53 3.81 -10.54
C ARG A 48 -10.39 3.02 -11.16
N MET A 49 -9.22 3.00 -10.53
CA MET A 49 -8.09 2.17 -10.97
C MET A 49 -8.43 0.68 -10.92
N ILE A 50 -9.09 0.22 -9.85
CA ILE A 50 -9.55 -1.18 -9.78
C ILE A 50 -10.56 -1.48 -10.88
N TRP A 51 -11.49 -0.56 -11.17
CA TRP A 51 -12.45 -0.73 -12.25
C TRP A 51 -11.77 -0.85 -13.61
N GLN A 52 -10.75 -0.04 -13.89
CA GLN A 52 -9.96 -0.12 -15.14
C GLN A 52 -9.27 -1.48 -15.29
N GLU A 53 -8.66 -1.98 -14.22
CA GLU A 53 -8.04 -3.32 -14.22
C GLU A 53 -9.05 -4.42 -14.49
N LEU A 54 -10.21 -4.40 -13.82
CA LEU A 54 -11.26 -5.40 -14.01
C LEU A 54 -11.88 -5.32 -15.41
N ASN A 55 -12.05 -4.12 -15.96
CA ASN A 55 -12.58 -3.96 -17.31
C ASN A 55 -11.58 -4.45 -18.36
N TYR A 56 -10.29 -4.14 -18.19
CA TYR A 56 -9.24 -4.64 -19.07
C TYR A 56 -9.15 -6.18 -19.02
N TYR A 57 -9.22 -6.77 -17.82
CA TYR A 57 -9.24 -8.22 -17.67
C TYR A 57 -10.46 -8.86 -18.34
N LYS A 58 -11.63 -8.21 -18.27
CA LYS A 58 -12.85 -8.69 -18.96
C LYS A 58 -12.67 -8.75 -20.48
N GLU A 59 -11.97 -7.78 -21.06
CA GLU A 59 -11.80 -7.67 -22.53
C GLU A 59 -10.62 -8.49 -23.07
N HIS A 60 -9.50 -8.55 -22.34
CA HIS A 60 -8.25 -9.13 -22.81
C HIS A 60 -7.83 -10.42 -22.09
N HIS A 61 -8.53 -10.82 -21.02
CA HIS A 61 -8.17 -11.95 -20.14
C HIS A 61 -6.74 -11.87 -19.57
N ALA A 62 -6.18 -10.66 -19.51
CA ALA A 62 -4.86 -10.36 -18.96
C ALA A 62 -4.96 -9.20 -17.97
N LEU A 63 -4.02 -9.12 -17.02
CA LEU A 63 -3.95 -8.04 -16.04
C LEU A 63 -3.24 -6.83 -16.64
N LEU A 64 -3.76 -5.61 -16.45
CA LEU A 64 -3.09 -4.38 -16.87
C LEU A 64 -1.93 -4.05 -15.91
N GLY A 65 -2.08 -4.41 -14.62
CA GLY A 65 -0.99 -4.41 -13.64
C GLY A 65 -0.51 -3.03 -13.18
N LYS A 66 -1.29 -1.97 -13.45
CA LYS A 66 -1.03 -0.58 -13.04
C LYS A 66 -1.43 -0.30 -11.61
N HIS A 67 -2.44 -1.01 -11.09
CA HIS A 67 -2.90 -0.79 -9.72
C HIS A 67 -1.79 -1.13 -8.70
N PRO A 68 -1.48 -0.26 -7.71
CA PRO A 68 -0.38 -0.46 -6.76
C PRO A 68 -0.42 -1.79 -5.97
N ALA A 69 -1.63 -2.34 -5.76
CA ALA A 69 -1.80 -3.66 -5.14
C ALA A 69 -1.07 -4.79 -5.89
N PHE A 70 -0.95 -4.72 -7.22
CA PHE A 70 -0.21 -5.73 -7.97
C PHE A 70 1.29 -5.70 -7.69
N ALA A 71 1.86 -4.52 -7.39
CA ALA A 71 3.25 -4.46 -6.94
C ALA A 71 3.42 -5.17 -5.59
N GLU A 72 2.43 -5.10 -4.71
CA GLU A 72 2.43 -5.85 -3.45
C GLU A 72 2.27 -7.35 -3.67
N PHE A 73 1.34 -7.78 -4.53
CA PHE A 73 1.16 -9.19 -4.86
C PHE A 73 2.42 -9.79 -5.51
N ARG A 74 3.04 -9.09 -6.46
CA ARG A 74 4.31 -9.50 -7.06
C ARG A 74 5.41 -9.67 -6.02
N ARG A 75 5.62 -8.68 -5.14
CA ARG A 75 6.61 -8.79 -4.05
C ARG A 75 6.35 -9.99 -3.15
N ARG A 76 5.10 -10.23 -2.75
CA ARG A 76 4.75 -11.40 -1.92
C ARG A 76 4.98 -12.72 -2.64
N SER A 77 4.61 -12.77 -3.93
CA SER A 77 4.87 -13.94 -4.77
C SER A 77 6.37 -14.19 -4.91
N GLU A 78 7.18 -13.15 -5.13
CA GLU A 78 8.64 -13.26 -5.19
C GLU A 78 9.19 -13.82 -3.88
N LEU A 79 8.76 -13.31 -2.73
CA LEU A 79 9.16 -13.83 -1.42
C LEU A 79 8.76 -15.30 -1.22
N LEU A 80 7.53 -15.68 -1.61
CA LEU A 80 7.04 -17.07 -1.52
C LEU A 80 7.89 -18.07 -2.31
N HIS A 81 8.47 -17.64 -3.43
CA HIS A 81 9.29 -18.52 -4.28
C HIS A 81 10.78 -18.50 -3.90
N LEU A 82 11.19 -17.67 -2.95
CA LEU A 82 12.58 -17.65 -2.48
C LEU A 82 12.88 -18.88 -1.60
N PRO A 83 14.05 -19.50 -1.77
CA PRO A 83 14.53 -20.52 -0.83
C PRO A 83 14.66 -19.94 0.58
N VAL A 84 14.41 -20.77 1.61
CA VAL A 84 14.50 -20.37 3.03
C VAL A 84 15.81 -19.66 3.37
N LYS A 85 16.94 -20.13 2.82
CA LYS A 85 18.25 -19.47 3.00
C LYS A 85 18.26 -18.02 2.50
N GLU A 86 17.69 -17.77 1.32
CA GLU A 86 17.60 -16.42 0.76
C GLU A 86 16.55 -15.58 1.50
N LEU A 87 15.47 -16.17 2.01
CA LEU A 87 14.52 -15.49 2.89
C LEU A 87 15.19 -14.98 4.17
N VAL A 88 16.00 -15.81 4.85
CA VAL A 88 16.76 -15.39 6.05
C VAL A 88 17.77 -14.29 5.71
N ARG A 89 18.47 -14.42 4.57
CA ARG A 89 19.39 -13.38 4.11
C ARG A 89 18.66 -12.05 3.85
N ARG A 90 17.49 -12.12 3.21
CA ARG A 90 16.65 -10.96 2.93
C ARG A 90 16.10 -10.35 4.21
N GLN A 91 15.67 -11.16 5.18
CA GLN A 91 15.24 -10.72 6.50
C GLN A 91 16.30 -9.85 7.17
N GLN A 92 17.55 -10.32 7.22
CA GLN A 92 18.67 -9.58 7.82
C GLN A 92 18.95 -8.27 7.06
N GLN A 93 18.88 -8.29 5.73
CA GLN A 93 19.07 -7.09 4.91
C GLN A 93 17.99 -6.04 5.20
N VAL A 94 16.72 -6.46 5.27
CA VAL A 94 15.59 -5.58 5.55
C VAL A 94 15.67 -5.00 6.97
N GLN A 95 16.05 -5.80 7.97
CA GLN A 95 16.29 -5.33 9.34
C GLN A 95 17.39 -4.25 9.39
N ASN A 96 18.50 -4.45 8.69
CA ASN A 96 19.58 -3.47 8.62
C ASN A 96 19.13 -2.16 7.94
N ASN A 97 18.33 -2.26 6.88
CA ASN A 97 17.76 -1.09 6.20
C ASN A 97 16.80 -0.32 7.11
N ILE A 98 15.94 -1.01 7.86
CA ILE A 98 15.05 -0.41 8.86
C ILE A 98 15.86 0.36 9.89
N TRP A 99 16.91 -0.27 10.45
CA TRP A 99 17.77 0.37 11.43
C TRP A 99 18.42 1.65 10.86
N ARG A 100 18.94 1.58 9.63
CA ARG A 100 19.56 2.73 8.95
C ARG A 100 18.58 3.87 8.77
N VAL A 101 17.36 3.61 8.29
CA VAL A 101 16.34 4.65 8.09
C VAL A 101 15.89 5.24 9.43
N LYS A 102 15.73 4.42 10.47
CA LYS A 102 15.43 4.92 11.83
C LYS A 102 16.55 5.81 12.37
N SER A 103 17.82 5.45 12.14
CA SER A 103 18.97 6.28 12.49
C SER A 103 18.98 7.61 11.72
N GLU A 104 18.69 7.59 10.42
CA GLU A 104 18.58 8.81 9.59
C GLU A 104 17.47 9.73 10.08
N LEU A 105 16.30 9.18 10.43
CA LEU A 105 15.20 9.96 11.02
C LEU A 105 15.56 10.53 12.39
N ALA A 106 16.28 9.78 13.22
CA ALA A 106 16.70 10.22 14.55
C ALA A 106 17.70 11.39 14.51
N LYS A 107 18.45 11.54 13.41
CA LYS A 107 19.38 12.68 13.22
C LYS A 107 18.65 14.01 13.03
N GLY A 108 17.38 13.99 12.61
CA GLY A 108 16.58 15.21 12.37
C GLY A 108 17.14 16.12 11.28
N ASP A 109 18.04 15.60 10.43
CA ASP A 109 18.64 16.35 9.33
C ASP A 109 17.75 16.29 8.09
N LYS A 110 17.67 17.37 7.31
CA LYS A 110 16.93 17.42 6.02
C LYS A 110 15.43 17.02 6.16
N PRO A 111 14.61 17.82 6.86
CA PRO A 111 13.20 17.50 7.15
C PRO A 111 12.34 17.31 5.89
N HIS A 112 12.73 17.90 4.75
CA HIS A 112 12.06 17.69 3.46
C HIS A 112 12.17 16.22 2.96
N LEU A 113 13.11 15.43 3.46
CA LEU A 113 13.25 14.00 3.13
C LEU A 113 12.48 13.08 4.08
N ASP A 114 11.93 13.59 5.18
CA ASP A 114 11.33 12.75 6.22
C ASP A 114 10.07 12.05 5.74
N VAL A 115 9.29 12.68 4.87
CA VAL A 115 8.14 12.04 4.23
C VAL A 115 8.58 10.79 3.47
N VAL A 116 9.59 10.91 2.62
CA VAL A 116 10.14 9.80 1.82
C VAL A 116 10.82 8.75 2.71
N ARG A 117 11.48 9.15 3.79
CA ARG A 117 12.07 8.22 4.78
C ARG A 117 11.00 7.40 5.48
N ARG A 118 9.90 8.02 5.91
CA ARG A 118 8.77 7.34 6.56
C ARG A 118 8.07 6.37 5.61
N GLU A 119 7.87 6.75 4.36
CA GLU A 119 7.31 5.85 3.35
C GLU A 119 8.20 4.62 3.10
N ARG A 120 9.52 4.82 2.97
CA ARG A 120 10.49 3.71 2.84
C ARG A 120 10.49 2.81 4.07
N LEU A 121 10.44 3.40 5.27
CA LEU A 121 10.39 2.66 6.52
C LEU A 121 9.15 1.76 6.59
N ALA A 122 7.97 2.31 6.30
CA ALA A 122 6.73 1.54 6.26
C ALA A 122 6.79 0.39 5.23
N GLY A 123 7.43 0.62 4.09
CA GLY A 123 7.69 -0.42 3.09
C GLY A 123 8.55 -1.57 3.62
N TYR A 124 9.67 -1.26 4.27
CA TYR A 124 10.56 -2.27 4.85
C TYR A 124 9.92 -3.01 6.02
N GLU A 125 9.18 -2.34 6.90
CA GLU A 125 8.49 -2.98 8.03
C GLU A 125 7.42 -3.97 7.53
N LYS A 126 6.71 -3.61 6.44
CA LYS A 126 5.76 -4.52 5.80
C LYS A 126 6.44 -5.73 5.15
N GLU A 127 7.56 -5.52 4.45
CA GLU A 127 8.34 -6.60 3.85
C GLU A 127 8.88 -7.56 4.93
N LEU A 128 9.40 -7.02 6.03
CA LEU A 128 9.88 -7.83 7.16
C LEU A 128 8.75 -8.67 7.79
N ALA A 129 7.56 -8.09 7.96
CA ALA A 129 6.41 -8.82 8.49
C ALA A 129 5.97 -9.96 7.57
N ASP A 130 5.99 -9.75 6.25
CA ASP A 130 5.70 -10.79 5.27
C ASP A 130 6.78 -11.89 5.28
N ILE A 131 8.07 -11.55 5.38
CA ILE A 131 9.17 -12.53 5.48
C ILE A 131 9.05 -13.37 6.76
N ASN A 132 8.80 -12.72 7.91
CA ASN A 132 8.68 -13.43 9.19
C ASN A 132 7.57 -14.48 9.15
N ARG A 133 6.41 -14.15 8.56
CA ARG A 133 5.29 -15.09 8.37
C ARG A 133 5.63 -16.30 7.48
N LEU A 134 6.61 -16.17 6.59
CA LEU A 134 7.05 -17.27 5.72
C LEU A 134 8.11 -18.16 6.38
N LEU A 135 8.75 -17.67 7.45
CA LEU A 135 9.79 -18.38 8.20
C LEU A 135 9.26 -19.02 9.49
N GLU A 136 8.06 -18.64 9.94
CA GLU A 136 7.27 -19.31 11.00
C GLU A 136 6.70 -20.64 10.52
#